data_AF-A0A9E5FH80-F1
#
_entry.id   AF-A0A9E5FH80-F1
#
_cell.length_a   1.000
_cell.length_b   1.000
_cell.length_c   1.000
_cell.angle_alpha   90.00
_cell.angle_beta   90.00
_cell.angle_gamma   90.00
#
_symmetry.space_group_name_H-M   'P 1'
#
loop_
_entity.id
_entity.type
_entity.pdbx_description
1 polymer ?
#
loop_
_entity_poly.entity_id
_entity_poly.type
_entity_poly.pdbx_seq_one_letter_code
_entity_poly.pdbx_strand_id
1 'polypeptide(L)'
;DLRTQNNLAGIVTLTATAGTKSDITLGDNLVAGLALTIDGSILLVDNISLSGDGISLPNSVGIDADGFSLGLDGKSGSATPGSVSVTGPINNVNVLTLQDAAGATFSSTVDGSSISINSATTGTVLFSNAVTLGAGFSAAAGSFDLSLLGNGTSVNGQASFQNTKALILGDNDSDTLAFASGLSRNGSTFATKMQGIISFGGAATLTGVVPTNSTGLLNLTGDTLTLGFSTGSFGALTLTANGNVSLTAGPVGSTTLTIMGTSISQSGTATLAPSGLATLTATGNISLPLNNNFANVTFNGANVTLTDTNALGIAGPSSASGNLVLSTGGVISQSGKLEVTGTTSLAAGAANNITLADANNSFGGAVTVVSGLDVSLTDSSNLVLGTSTISGILTAQAVTGSISQSGALTVTGVTNLTVSSSDDVVLQQTTNNFKGAVTVTGATNVTLGNATDFTLNVANKGITSVSVSGDATVASSAATGLKLGNSAIGGSLNASSSAGDLVDSGVVTVGGTASFSTTTANSDITLDQTTVNGSVAFNTAGTTGNASFNTSGGISLAASTINGNLALTSPSAITQLVAITVTGTTNLTG
;
A
#
# COMPACT_ATOMS: atom_id res chain seq x y z
N ASP A 1 -35.24 -56.20 -7.60
CA ASP A 1 -34.06 -56.98 -7.19
C ASP A 1 -33.37 -57.53 -8.44
N LEU A 2 -32.31 -56.86 -8.89
CA LEU A 2 -31.60 -57.15 -10.15
C LEU A 2 -30.20 -57.70 -9.87
N ARG A 3 -30.12 -58.81 -9.15
CA ARG A 3 -28.85 -59.47 -8.77
C ARG A 3 -28.21 -60.35 -9.85
N THR A 4 -28.81 -60.50 -11.06
CA THR A 4 -28.36 -61.51 -12.06
C THR A 4 -28.55 -61.16 -13.56
N GLN A 5 -28.74 -59.89 -13.96
CA GLN A 5 -28.92 -59.53 -15.39
C GLN A 5 -27.97 -58.42 -15.86
N ASN A 6 -27.08 -58.74 -16.82
CA ASN A 6 -25.86 -57.95 -17.09
C ASN A 6 -25.82 -57.31 -18.48
N ASN A 7 -26.83 -57.50 -19.33
CA ASN A 7 -26.87 -56.87 -20.65
C ASN A 7 -28.32 -56.74 -21.19
N LEU A 8 -28.89 -55.54 -21.10
CA LEU A 8 -30.25 -55.25 -21.55
C LEU A 8 -30.21 -54.50 -22.89
N ALA A 9 -30.83 -55.08 -23.92
CA ALA A 9 -30.90 -54.46 -25.24
C ALA A 9 -31.94 -53.32 -25.26
N GLY A 10 -31.61 -52.20 -25.92
CA GLY A 10 -32.53 -51.08 -26.16
C GLY A 10 -32.63 -50.06 -25.02
N ILE A 11 -33.80 -49.42 -24.88
CA ILE A 11 -34.12 -48.48 -23.79
C ILE A 11 -34.60 -49.29 -22.59
N VAL A 12 -33.99 -49.05 -21.43
CA VAL A 12 -34.33 -49.71 -20.17
C VAL A 12 -34.95 -48.69 -19.22
N THR A 13 -36.17 -48.95 -18.75
CA THR A 13 -36.83 -48.16 -17.71
C THR A 13 -37.17 -49.07 -16.53
N LEU A 14 -36.60 -48.77 -15.36
CA LEU A 14 -36.95 -49.38 -14.09
C LEU A 14 -37.74 -48.36 -13.27
N THR A 15 -38.95 -48.69 -12.88
CA THR A 15 -39.81 -47.80 -12.07
C THR A 15 -40.29 -48.53 -10.84
N ALA A 16 -40.20 -47.88 -9.69
CA ALA A 16 -40.78 -48.37 -8.45
C ALA A 16 -41.67 -47.30 -7.81
N THR A 17 -42.84 -47.73 -7.32
CA THR A 17 -43.85 -46.83 -6.72
C THR A 17 -43.61 -46.73 -5.21
N ALA A 18 -43.49 -45.50 -4.69
CA ALA A 18 -42.94 -45.21 -3.36
C ALA A 18 -43.60 -45.96 -2.17
N GLY A 19 -42.77 -46.54 -1.30
CA GLY A 19 -43.17 -47.00 0.04
C GLY A 19 -41.98 -47.42 0.94
N THR A 20 -41.54 -46.51 1.82
CA THR A 20 -40.57 -46.71 2.95
C THR A 20 -39.40 -47.70 2.72
N LYS A 21 -38.21 -47.12 2.43
CA LYS A 21 -36.87 -47.75 2.25
C LYS A 21 -36.69 -48.58 0.96
N SER A 22 -35.94 -48.00 0.01
CA SER A 22 -35.26 -48.62 -1.13
C SER A 22 -36.08 -49.58 -1.98
N ASP A 23 -36.90 -49.03 -2.88
CA ASP A 23 -37.75 -49.82 -3.76
C ASP A 23 -36.96 -50.59 -4.86
N ILE A 24 -35.69 -50.21 -5.14
CA ILE A 24 -34.83 -50.85 -6.15
C ILE A 24 -33.46 -51.22 -5.56
N THR A 25 -33.21 -52.52 -5.37
CA THR A 25 -31.89 -53.07 -5.02
C THR A 25 -31.10 -53.48 -6.27
N LEU A 26 -29.89 -52.94 -6.41
CA LEU A 26 -28.94 -53.28 -7.48
C LEU A 26 -27.74 -54.03 -6.90
N GLY A 27 -27.44 -55.20 -7.46
CA GLY A 27 -26.34 -56.07 -7.02
C GLY A 27 -25.44 -56.58 -8.16
N ASP A 28 -25.64 -56.12 -9.39
CA ASP A 28 -24.74 -56.36 -10.52
C ASP A 28 -24.75 -55.15 -11.48
N ASN A 29 -23.77 -55.06 -12.37
CA ASN A 29 -23.63 -54.00 -13.36
C ASN A 29 -24.80 -54.01 -14.36
N LEU A 30 -25.25 -52.82 -14.76
CA LEU A 30 -26.33 -52.66 -15.72
C LEU A 30 -25.84 -51.96 -16.98
N VAL A 31 -25.94 -52.65 -18.11
CA VAL A 31 -25.61 -52.10 -19.43
C VAL A 31 -26.89 -51.99 -20.25
N ALA A 32 -27.27 -50.76 -20.60
CA ALA A 32 -28.34 -50.48 -21.55
C ALA A 32 -27.75 -50.19 -22.94
N GLY A 33 -28.37 -50.75 -23.98
CA GLY A 33 -27.95 -50.53 -25.36
C GLY A 33 -28.14 -49.09 -25.84
N LEU A 34 -29.18 -48.42 -25.35
CA LEU A 34 -29.52 -47.01 -25.62
C LEU A 34 -29.61 -46.25 -24.28
N ALA A 35 -30.78 -45.77 -23.86
CA ALA A 35 -30.95 -45.05 -22.61
C ALA A 35 -31.28 -45.95 -21.41
N LEU A 36 -30.77 -45.59 -20.23
CA LEU A 36 -31.12 -46.19 -18.95
C LEU A 36 -31.84 -45.16 -18.07
N THR A 37 -33.08 -45.46 -17.68
CA THR A 37 -33.83 -44.68 -16.70
C THR A 37 -34.16 -45.52 -15.47
N ILE A 38 -33.81 -45.04 -14.28
CA ILE A 38 -34.17 -45.68 -13.01
C ILE A 38 -34.89 -44.66 -12.14
N ASP A 39 -36.20 -44.84 -12.01
CA ASP A 39 -37.10 -43.96 -11.27
C ASP A 39 -37.62 -44.66 -10.01
N GLY A 40 -37.02 -44.33 -8.86
CA GLY A 40 -37.31 -44.94 -7.56
C GLY A 40 -36.13 -44.82 -6.60
N SER A 41 -36.36 -45.08 -5.31
CA SER A 41 -35.28 -45.12 -4.31
C SER A 41 -34.34 -46.30 -4.58
N ILE A 42 -33.03 -46.05 -4.65
CA ILE A 42 -32.02 -47.06 -4.99
C ILE A 42 -31.20 -47.42 -3.75
N LEU A 43 -31.00 -48.72 -3.50
CA LEU A 43 -29.99 -49.24 -2.56
C LEU A 43 -28.97 -50.07 -3.32
N LEU A 44 -27.68 -49.75 -3.13
CA LEU A 44 -26.59 -50.58 -3.61
C LEU A 44 -26.25 -51.65 -2.56
N VAL A 45 -26.01 -52.87 -3.02
CA VAL A 45 -25.53 -53.99 -2.17
C VAL A 45 -24.22 -54.60 -2.66
N ASP A 46 -23.63 -54.00 -3.71
CA ASP A 46 -22.29 -54.27 -4.24
C ASP A 46 -21.80 -53.00 -4.97
N ASN A 47 -20.57 -53.02 -5.47
CA ASN A 47 -20.07 -51.99 -6.38
C ASN A 47 -20.77 -52.12 -7.74
N ILE A 48 -21.51 -51.07 -8.14
CA ILE A 48 -22.34 -51.09 -9.34
C ILE A 48 -21.83 -50.11 -10.37
N SER A 49 -21.76 -50.53 -11.63
CA SER A 49 -21.62 -49.67 -12.80
C SER A 49 -22.92 -49.66 -13.60
N LEU A 50 -23.42 -48.47 -13.89
CA LEU A 50 -24.52 -48.21 -14.81
C LEU A 50 -23.94 -47.65 -16.10
N SER A 51 -24.28 -48.26 -17.24
CA SER A 51 -23.78 -47.86 -18.56
C SER A 51 -24.91 -47.70 -19.57
N GLY A 52 -24.84 -46.67 -20.41
CA GLY A 52 -25.75 -46.49 -21.55
C GLY A 52 -25.46 -45.22 -22.36
N ASP A 53 -26.09 -45.07 -23.53
CA ASP A 53 -26.11 -43.86 -24.36
C ASP A 53 -26.96 -42.73 -23.74
N GLY A 54 -27.02 -42.69 -22.41
CA GLY A 54 -27.79 -41.75 -21.60
C GLY A 54 -28.23 -42.43 -20.29
N ILE A 55 -27.88 -41.84 -19.15
CA ILE A 55 -28.30 -42.32 -17.82
C ILE A 55 -29.17 -41.24 -17.18
N SER A 56 -30.41 -41.58 -16.84
CA SER A 56 -31.35 -40.71 -16.15
C SER A 56 -31.81 -41.36 -14.86
N LEU A 57 -31.47 -40.75 -13.73
CA LEU A 57 -31.89 -41.16 -12.40
C LEU A 57 -32.78 -40.03 -11.82
N PRO A 58 -34.04 -39.90 -12.25
CA PRO A 58 -34.97 -38.84 -11.82
C PRO A 58 -35.47 -39.01 -10.37
N ASN A 59 -34.84 -39.90 -9.60
CA ASN A 59 -35.31 -40.40 -8.31
C ASN A 59 -35.30 -39.35 -7.20
N SER A 60 -36.43 -38.70 -6.92
CA SER A 60 -36.50 -37.67 -5.85
C SER A 60 -36.07 -38.16 -4.45
N VAL A 61 -36.16 -39.46 -4.17
CA VAL A 61 -35.75 -40.07 -2.88
C VAL A 61 -34.24 -40.32 -2.79
N GLY A 62 -33.56 -40.49 -3.93
CA GLY A 62 -32.10 -40.66 -3.99
C GLY A 62 -31.58 -42.11 -3.95
N ILE A 63 -30.26 -42.19 -3.93
CA ILE A 63 -29.43 -43.40 -3.92
C ILE A 63 -28.76 -43.50 -2.55
N ASP A 64 -28.96 -44.62 -1.86
CA ASP A 64 -28.13 -45.01 -0.72
C ASP A 64 -27.13 -46.06 -1.21
N ALA A 65 -25.85 -45.68 -1.23
CA ALA A 65 -24.80 -46.56 -1.72
C ALA A 65 -24.27 -47.52 -0.63
N ASP A 66 -24.66 -47.34 0.64
CA ASP A 66 -24.26 -48.20 1.78
C ASP A 66 -22.74 -48.52 1.83
N GLY A 67 -21.89 -47.55 1.43
CA GLY A 67 -20.44 -47.73 1.39
C GLY A 67 -19.90 -48.46 0.16
N PHE A 68 -20.73 -48.75 -0.84
CA PHE A 68 -20.30 -49.29 -2.14
C PHE A 68 -20.01 -48.19 -3.16
N SER A 69 -19.33 -48.56 -4.24
CA SER A 69 -18.98 -47.65 -5.34
C SER A 69 -20.08 -47.63 -6.40
N LEU A 70 -20.28 -46.46 -7.01
CA LEU A 70 -21.21 -46.25 -8.13
C LEU A 70 -20.45 -45.71 -9.34
N GLY A 71 -20.41 -46.47 -10.42
CA GLY A 71 -19.93 -46.02 -11.73
C GLY A 71 -21.08 -45.57 -12.61
N LEU A 72 -20.98 -44.38 -13.19
CA LEU A 72 -21.90 -43.86 -14.19
C LEU A 72 -21.10 -43.69 -15.49
N ASP A 73 -21.33 -44.60 -16.43
CA ASP A 73 -20.61 -44.68 -17.70
C ASP A 73 -21.52 -44.22 -18.85
N GLY A 74 -21.16 -43.12 -19.51
CA GLY A 74 -21.83 -42.63 -20.73
C GLY A 74 -21.60 -43.53 -21.96
N LYS A 75 -21.28 -44.81 -21.72
CA LYS A 75 -20.88 -45.86 -22.66
C LYS A 75 -19.45 -45.71 -23.14
N SER A 76 -18.55 -46.32 -22.39
CA SER A 76 -17.13 -46.38 -22.70
C SER A 76 -16.86 -46.92 -24.10
N GLY A 77 -16.02 -46.20 -24.86
CA GLY A 77 -15.68 -46.55 -26.25
C GLY A 77 -16.71 -46.14 -27.31
N SER A 78 -17.82 -45.48 -26.94
CA SER A 78 -18.75 -44.87 -27.89
C SER A 78 -18.15 -43.62 -28.54
N ALA A 79 -18.40 -43.42 -29.85
CA ALA A 79 -18.02 -42.19 -30.55
C ALA A 79 -18.90 -40.98 -30.14
N THR A 80 -20.07 -41.25 -29.56
CA THR A 80 -21.01 -40.26 -29.04
C THR A 80 -21.48 -40.71 -27.67
N PRO A 81 -20.70 -40.45 -26.62
CA PRO A 81 -21.10 -40.87 -25.28
C PRO A 81 -22.39 -40.18 -24.82
N GLY A 82 -23.14 -40.84 -23.95
CA GLY A 82 -24.41 -40.35 -23.39
C GLY A 82 -24.23 -39.35 -22.26
N SER A 83 -25.26 -38.52 -22.02
CA SER A 83 -25.30 -37.64 -20.85
C SER A 83 -25.72 -38.39 -19.59
N VAL A 84 -25.35 -37.86 -18.42
CA VAL A 84 -25.76 -38.37 -17.11
C VAL A 84 -26.61 -37.31 -16.40
N SER A 85 -27.77 -37.70 -15.85
CA SER A 85 -28.64 -36.82 -15.08
C SER A 85 -29.11 -37.52 -13.81
N VAL A 86 -28.76 -36.99 -12.64
CA VAL A 86 -29.17 -37.49 -11.33
C VAL A 86 -29.88 -36.37 -10.57
N THR A 87 -31.16 -36.56 -10.25
CA THR A 87 -31.96 -35.51 -9.59
C THR A 87 -32.08 -35.71 -8.08
N GLY A 88 -32.00 -36.95 -7.59
CA GLY A 88 -31.99 -37.29 -6.16
C GLY A 88 -30.62 -37.19 -5.50
N PRO A 89 -30.56 -37.20 -4.15
CA PRO A 89 -29.30 -37.24 -3.43
C PRO A 89 -28.57 -38.57 -3.66
N ILE A 90 -27.24 -38.54 -3.66
CA ILE A 90 -26.39 -39.74 -3.56
C ILE A 90 -25.77 -39.73 -2.17
N ASN A 91 -26.01 -40.76 -1.36
CA ASN A 91 -25.53 -40.84 0.01
C ASN A 91 -24.59 -42.03 0.19
N ASN A 92 -23.62 -41.89 1.10
CA ASN A 92 -22.72 -42.95 1.54
C ASN A 92 -21.94 -43.66 0.41
N VAL A 93 -21.64 -42.99 -0.70
CA VAL A 93 -20.90 -43.64 -1.81
C VAL A 93 -19.43 -43.77 -1.46
N ASN A 94 -18.82 -44.94 -1.65
CA ASN A 94 -17.36 -45.04 -1.48
C ASN A 94 -16.62 -44.29 -2.60
N VAL A 95 -16.87 -44.69 -3.84
CA VAL A 95 -16.36 -43.98 -5.02
C VAL A 95 -17.49 -43.74 -6.00
N LEU A 96 -17.77 -42.47 -6.31
CA LEU A 96 -18.57 -42.11 -7.48
C LEU A 96 -17.63 -41.93 -8.66
N THR A 97 -17.73 -42.80 -9.66
CA THR A 97 -16.93 -42.71 -10.89
C THR A 97 -17.79 -42.20 -12.03
N LEU A 98 -17.36 -41.13 -12.69
CA LEU A 98 -17.91 -40.69 -13.98
C LEU A 98 -16.95 -41.10 -15.08
N GLN A 99 -17.45 -41.92 -15.99
CA GLN A 99 -16.70 -42.45 -17.12
C GLN A 99 -17.41 -42.04 -18.41
N ASP A 100 -16.65 -41.44 -19.32
CA ASP A 100 -17.08 -41.15 -20.70
C ASP A 100 -18.46 -40.50 -20.80
N ALA A 101 -18.79 -39.54 -19.94
CA ALA A 101 -20.09 -38.86 -19.98
C ALA A 101 -20.04 -37.63 -20.90
N ALA A 102 -21.05 -37.44 -21.76
CA ALA A 102 -21.22 -36.20 -22.55
C ALA A 102 -22.00 -35.14 -21.76
N GLY A 103 -21.42 -34.74 -20.63
CA GLY A 103 -22.04 -33.90 -19.61
C GLY A 103 -22.72 -34.74 -18.52
N ALA A 104 -22.65 -34.24 -17.29
CA ALA A 104 -23.25 -34.88 -16.14
C ALA A 104 -23.85 -33.82 -15.22
N THR A 105 -25.11 -34.00 -14.79
CA THR A 105 -25.77 -33.08 -13.84
C THR A 105 -26.20 -33.83 -12.60
N PHE A 106 -25.79 -33.32 -11.45
CA PHE A 106 -26.22 -33.75 -10.12
C PHE A 106 -26.97 -32.60 -9.46
N SER A 107 -28.29 -32.72 -9.38
CA SER A 107 -29.18 -31.62 -8.94
C SER A 107 -29.40 -31.60 -7.42
N SER A 108 -28.91 -32.60 -6.70
CA SER A 108 -29.02 -32.75 -5.24
C SER A 108 -27.66 -33.07 -4.63
N THR A 109 -27.62 -33.29 -3.31
CA THR A 109 -26.40 -33.53 -2.56
C THR A 109 -25.68 -34.81 -3.00
N VAL A 110 -24.36 -34.78 -3.01
CA VAL A 110 -23.52 -35.96 -3.23
C VAL A 110 -22.61 -36.13 -2.03
N ASP A 111 -22.80 -37.21 -1.27
CA ASP A 111 -22.05 -37.53 -0.06
C ASP A 111 -21.34 -38.88 -0.20
N GLY A 112 -20.05 -38.91 0.12
CA GLY A 112 -19.24 -40.11 -0.03
C GLY A 112 -17.78 -39.99 0.39
N SER A 113 -16.99 -41.02 0.06
CA SER A 113 -15.54 -40.98 0.28
C SER A 113 -14.84 -40.23 -0.85
N SER A 114 -15.11 -40.56 -2.13
CA SER A 114 -14.44 -39.87 -3.25
C SER A 114 -15.25 -39.78 -4.54
N ILE A 115 -14.87 -38.82 -5.38
CA ILE A 115 -15.32 -38.68 -6.76
C ILE A 115 -14.12 -38.84 -7.69
N SER A 116 -14.29 -39.60 -8.77
CA SER A 116 -13.32 -39.72 -9.86
C SER A 116 -13.99 -39.47 -11.21
N ILE A 117 -13.46 -38.51 -11.99
CA ILE A 117 -13.91 -38.20 -13.34
C ILE A 117 -12.80 -38.53 -14.31
N ASN A 118 -13.10 -39.34 -15.32
CA ASN A 118 -12.13 -39.79 -16.30
C ASN A 118 -11.84 -38.74 -17.40
N SER A 119 -10.84 -39.02 -18.24
CA SER A 119 -10.35 -38.09 -19.26
C SER A 119 -11.25 -37.95 -20.49
N ALA A 120 -12.06 -38.96 -20.81
CA ALA A 120 -12.91 -38.95 -22.01
C ALA A 120 -14.33 -38.44 -21.75
N THR A 121 -14.65 -38.04 -20.51
CA THR A 121 -15.79 -37.18 -20.20
C THR A 121 -15.68 -35.84 -20.97
N THR A 122 -16.81 -35.34 -21.47
CA THR A 122 -16.93 -34.08 -22.23
C THR A 122 -18.08 -33.23 -21.70
N GLY A 123 -18.28 -32.03 -22.24
CA GLY A 123 -19.37 -31.13 -21.82
C GLY A 123 -19.15 -30.53 -20.43
N THR A 124 -20.23 -30.28 -19.69
CA THR A 124 -20.16 -29.75 -18.32
C THR A 124 -20.52 -30.84 -17.33
N VAL A 125 -19.68 -31.04 -16.32
CA VAL A 125 -20.01 -31.79 -15.12
C VAL A 125 -20.45 -30.79 -14.06
N LEU A 126 -21.73 -30.83 -13.70
CA LEU A 126 -22.38 -29.87 -12.83
C LEU A 126 -22.87 -30.56 -11.54
N PHE A 127 -22.36 -30.08 -10.41
CA PHE A 127 -22.90 -30.34 -9.08
C PHE A 127 -23.62 -29.08 -8.59
N SER A 128 -24.96 -29.09 -8.64
CA SER A 128 -25.79 -27.95 -8.29
C SER A 128 -26.02 -27.81 -6.79
N ASN A 129 -25.70 -28.83 -6.00
CA ASN A 129 -25.87 -28.85 -4.54
C ASN A 129 -24.60 -29.39 -3.85
N ALA A 130 -24.60 -29.41 -2.51
CA ALA A 130 -23.43 -29.69 -1.71
C ALA A 130 -22.78 -31.03 -2.07
N VAL A 131 -21.46 -31.02 -2.25
CA VAL A 131 -20.64 -32.21 -2.41
C VAL A 131 -19.82 -32.40 -1.14
N THR A 132 -20.00 -33.51 -0.42
CA THR A 132 -19.29 -33.83 0.82
C THR A 132 -18.43 -35.07 0.61
N LEU A 133 -17.10 -34.92 0.70
CA LEU A 133 -16.15 -35.99 0.41
C LEU A 133 -15.10 -36.15 1.51
N GLY A 134 -14.92 -37.39 1.98
CA GLY A 134 -13.92 -37.74 2.99
C GLY A 134 -12.48 -37.87 2.47
N ALA A 135 -12.29 -38.51 1.32
CA ALA A 135 -10.99 -38.98 0.82
C ALA A 135 -10.45 -38.21 -0.40
N GLY A 136 -11.30 -37.60 -1.23
CA GLY A 136 -10.84 -36.65 -2.26
C GLY A 136 -11.71 -36.54 -3.51
N PHE A 137 -11.31 -35.65 -4.40
CA PHE A 137 -11.95 -35.41 -5.69
C PHE A 137 -10.87 -35.38 -6.77
N SER A 138 -10.89 -36.37 -7.68
CA SER A 138 -9.99 -36.41 -8.83
C SER A 138 -10.74 -36.18 -10.14
N ALA A 139 -10.23 -35.30 -11.00
CA ALA A 139 -10.68 -35.14 -12.38
C ALA A 139 -9.45 -35.25 -13.30
N ALA A 140 -9.46 -36.24 -14.18
CA ALA A 140 -8.38 -36.48 -15.14
C ALA A 140 -8.38 -35.45 -16.27
N ALA A 141 -7.26 -35.38 -17.00
CA ALA A 141 -7.08 -34.45 -18.12
C ALA A 141 -8.10 -34.71 -19.23
N GLY A 142 -9.12 -33.86 -19.31
CA GLY A 142 -10.21 -33.97 -20.29
C GLY A 142 -10.56 -32.64 -20.94
N SER A 143 -11.64 -32.61 -21.72
CA SER A 143 -12.10 -31.41 -22.44
C SER A 143 -13.43 -30.85 -21.91
N PHE A 144 -13.71 -31.10 -20.63
CA PHE A 144 -14.94 -30.75 -19.94
C PHE A 144 -14.77 -29.57 -18.98
N ASP A 145 -15.89 -28.91 -18.69
CA ASP A 145 -16.03 -27.94 -17.61
C ASP A 145 -16.49 -28.66 -16.33
N LEU A 146 -16.01 -28.22 -15.17
CA LEU A 146 -16.43 -28.72 -13.87
C LEU A 146 -17.01 -27.57 -13.04
N SER A 147 -18.24 -27.74 -12.57
CA SER A 147 -18.95 -26.75 -11.76
C SER A 147 -19.36 -27.35 -10.42
N LEU A 148 -18.83 -26.78 -9.34
CA LEU A 148 -19.23 -27.05 -7.95
C LEU A 148 -19.96 -25.82 -7.45
N LEU A 149 -21.29 -25.82 -7.51
CA LEU A 149 -22.12 -24.64 -7.18
C LEU A 149 -22.77 -24.78 -5.81
N GLY A 150 -22.81 -25.98 -5.25
CA GLY A 150 -23.49 -26.24 -3.99
C GLY A 150 -22.87 -25.54 -2.79
N ASN A 151 -23.65 -24.69 -2.12
CA ASN A 151 -23.31 -24.19 -0.79
C ASN A 151 -23.08 -25.34 0.21
N GLY A 152 -22.02 -25.27 1.00
CA GLY A 152 -21.65 -26.31 1.96
C GLY A 152 -20.82 -27.45 1.36
N THR A 153 -20.32 -27.30 0.13
CA THR A 153 -19.40 -28.27 -0.47
C THR A 153 -18.14 -28.39 0.39
N SER A 154 -17.76 -29.61 0.74
CA SER A 154 -16.61 -29.91 1.59
C SER A 154 -15.86 -31.12 1.06
N VAL A 155 -14.60 -30.93 0.67
CA VAL A 155 -13.69 -31.98 0.25
C VAL A 155 -12.55 -32.05 1.25
N ASN A 156 -12.58 -33.05 2.12
CA ASN A 156 -11.56 -33.21 3.16
C ASN A 156 -10.23 -33.71 2.60
N GLY A 157 -10.27 -34.62 1.63
CA GLY A 157 -9.08 -35.10 0.92
C GLY A 157 -8.61 -34.17 -0.20
N GLN A 158 -7.57 -34.57 -0.94
CA GLN A 158 -7.02 -33.74 -2.02
C GLN A 158 -8.04 -33.57 -3.16
N ALA A 159 -8.32 -32.32 -3.55
CA ALA A 159 -8.98 -32.02 -4.82
C ALA A 159 -7.90 -31.82 -5.91
N SER A 160 -7.92 -32.65 -6.95
CA SER A 160 -6.97 -32.62 -8.07
C SER A 160 -7.70 -32.58 -9.39
N PHE A 161 -7.55 -31.47 -10.11
CA PHE A 161 -8.20 -31.24 -11.40
C PHE A 161 -7.14 -31.03 -12.48
N GLN A 162 -6.96 -32.03 -13.34
CA GLN A 162 -6.02 -31.99 -14.45
C GLN A 162 -6.75 -31.46 -15.69
N ASN A 163 -6.26 -30.39 -16.32
CA ASN A 163 -6.74 -29.84 -17.61
C ASN A 163 -8.27 -29.67 -17.79
N THR A 164 -9.03 -29.35 -16.73
CA THR A 164 -10.44 -28.94 -16.91
C THR A 164 -10.51 -27.61 -17.65
N LYS A 165 -11.39 -27.50 -18.67
CA LYS A 165 -11.55 -26.28 -19.48
C LYS A 165 -12.01 -25.11 -18.62
N ALA A 166 -13.10 -25.22 -17.89
CA ALA A 166 -13.45 -24.28 -16.83
C ALA A 166 -13.59 -25.03 -15.50
N LEU A 167 -13.13 -24.40 -14.42
CA LEU A 167 -13.54 -24.77 -13.07
C LEU A 167 -14.39 -23.63 -12.52
N ILE A 168 -15.59 -23.93 -12.08
CA ILE A 168 -16.51 -22.99 -11.46
C ILE A 168 -16.71 -23.42 -10.01
N LEU A 169 -16.40 -22.52 -9.08
CA LEU A 169 -16.51 -22.73 -7.64
C LEU A 169 -17.47 -21.66 -7.08
N GLY A 170 -18.68 -22.08 -6.73
CA GLY A 170 -19.76 -21.18 -6.29
C GLY A 170 -20.36 -20.33 -7.41
N ASP A 171 -21.63 -19.99 -7.24
CA ASP A 171 -22.41 -19.10 -8.11
C ASP A 171 -23.13 -17.98 -7.35
N ASN A 172 -23.11 -17.99 -6.02
CA ASN A 172 -23.71 -16.99 -5.15
C ASN A 172 -22.74 -16.51 -4.05
N ASP A 173 -22.96 -15.29 -3.55
CA ASP A 173 -22.13 -14.70 -2.48
C ASP A 173 -22.19 -15.49 -1.16
N SER A 174 -23.27 -16.25 -0.95
CA SER A 174 -23.47 -17.08 0.24
C SER A 174 -22.83 -18.46 0.17
N ASP A 175 -22.31 -18.87 -0.98
CA ASP A 175 -21.78 -20.22 -1.14
C ASP A 175 -20.53 -20.40 -0.29
N THR A 176 -20.45 -21.55 0.37
CA THR A 176 -19.29 -21.97 1.13
C THR A 176 -18.71 -23.25 0.51
N LEU A 177 -17.43 -23.21 0.15
CA LEU A 177 -16.70 -24.35 -0.40
C LEU A 177 -15.40 -24.56 0.38
N ALA A 178 -15.17 -25.76 0.89
CA ALA A 178 -13.98 -26.11 1.66
C ALA A 178 -13.18 -27.22 0.98
N PHE A 179 -11.89 -26.99 0.78
CA PHE A 179 -10.92 -27.95 0.26
C PHE A 179 -9.83 -28.15 1.32
N ALA A 180 -10.10 -28.99 2.32
CA ALA A 180 -9.30 -29.07 3.54
C ALA A 180 -7.87 -29.59 3.29
N SER A 181 -7.66 -30.49 2.33
CA SER A 181 -6.30 -30.90 1.91
C SER A 181 -5.76 -30.07 0.73
N GLY A 182 -6.40 -28.94 0.42
CA GLY A 182 -6.05 -28.06 -0.68
C GLY A 182 -6.65 -28.47 -2.03
N LEU A 183 -6.38 -27.63 -3.03
CA LEU A 183 -6.87 -27.77 -4.39
C LEU A 183 -5.70 -27.60 -5.36
N SER A 184 -5.46 -28.61 -6.20
CA SER A 184 -4.44 -28.62 -7.23
C SER A 184 -5.09 -28.56 -8.61
N ARG A 185 -4.76 -27.52 -9.38
CA ARG A 185 -5.06 -27.46 -10.81
C ARG A 185 -3.76 -27.49 -11.59
N ASN A 186 -3.55 -28.49 -12.42
CA ASN A 186 -2.33 -28.62 -13.24
C ASN A 186 -2.67 -28.60 -14.73
N GLY A 187 -1.82 -27.94 -15.52
CA GLY A 187 -1.85 -27.98 -16.98
C GLY A 187 -2.95 -27.18 -17.69
N SER A 188 -3.78 -26.37 -16.99
CA SER A 188 -4.80 -25.54 -17.66
C SER A 188 -4.31 -24.11 -17.91
N THR A 189 -4.49 -23.61 -19.13
CA THR A 189 -4.36 -22.17 -19.47
C THR A 189 -5.67 -21.42 -19.24
N PHE A 190 -6.67 -22.09 -18.67
CA PHE A 190 -8.04 -21.63 -18.63
C PHE A 190 -8.45 -21.14 -17.25
N ALA A 191 -9.50 -20.31 -17.26
CA ALA A 191 -9.91 -19.52 -16.12
C ALA A 191 -10.50 -20.37 -14.97
N THR A 192 -10.30 -19.92 -13.72
CA THR A 192 -11.03 -20.40 -12.54
C THR A 192 -12.12 -19.38 -12.23
N LYS A 193 -13.40 -19.71 -12.43
CA LYS A 193 -14.49 -18.82 -12.04
C LYS A 193 -14.86 -19.07 -10.58
N MET A 194 -14.95 -18.02 -9.78
CA MET A 194 -15.18 -18.17 -8.35
C MET A 194 -16.14 -17.10 -7.82
N GLN A 195 -17.02 -17.51 -6.91
CA GLN A 195 -17.86 -16.64 -6.07
C GLN A 195 -18.07 -17.27 -4.69
N GLY A 196 -18.42 -16.43 -3.70
CA GLY A 196 -18.68 -16.87 -2.33
C GLY A 196 -17.41 -17.00 -1.49
N ILE A 197 -17.45 -17.89 -0.51
CA ILE A 197 -16.41 -18.12 0.49
C ILE A 197 -15.75 -19.47 0.21
N ILE A 198 -14.46 -19.45 -0.12
CA ILE A 198 -13.71 -20.64 -0.53
C ILE A 198 -12.47 -20.80 0.35
N SER A 199 -12.35 -21.94 1.01
CA SER A 199 -11.25 -22.22 1.95
C SER A 199 -10.37 -23.37 1.47
N PHE A 200 -9.06 -23.23 1.69
CA PHE A 200 -8.04 -24.22 1.35
C PHE A 200 -7.22 -24.54 2.62
N GLY A 201 -7.22 -25.78 3.10
CA GLY A 201 -6.43 -26.16 4.29
C GLY A 201 -4.94 -26.41 4.01
N GLY A 202 -4.39 -25.70 3.03
CA GLY A 202 -2.98 -25.78 2.64
C GLY A 202 -2.62 -24.64 1.68
N ALA A 203 -1.47 -24.74 1.01
CA ALA A 203 -1.08 -23.80 -0.01
C ALA A 203 -1.99 -23.92 -1.25
N ALA A 204 -2.67 -22.83 -1.62
CA ALA A 204 -3.46 -22.74 -2.83
C ALA A 204 -2.70 -21.95 -3.89
N THR A 205 -2.46 -22.55 -5.05
CA THR A 205 -1.94 -21.87 -6.23
C THR A 205 -3.02 -21.88 -7.30
N LEU A 206 -3.58 -20.71 -7.59
CA LEU A 206 -4.66 -20.54 -8.55
C LEU A 206 -4.22 -19.56 -9.64
N THR A 207 -4.32 -19.97 -10.89
CA THR A 207 -4.02 -19.12 -12.05
C THR A 207 -5.27 -18.90 -12.89
N GLY A 208 -5.33 -17.76 -13.59
CA GLY A 208 -6.48 -17.38 -14.39
C GLY A 208 -7.76 -17.18 -13.57
N VAL A 209 -7.66 -16.77 -12.31
CA VAL A 209 -8.85 -16.51 -11.48
C VAL A 209 -9.67 -15.38 -12.08
N VAL A 210 -10.97 -15.61 -12.22
CA VAL A 210 -11.97 -14.66 -12.75
C VAL A 210 -13.25 -14.73 -11.92
N PRO A 211 -14.02 -13.65 -11.85
CA PRO A 211 -15.33 -13.68 -11.24
C PRO A 211 -16.31 -14.53 -12.07
N THR A 212 -17.26 -15.19 -11.41
CA THR A 212 -18.46 -15.73 -12.07
C THR A 212 -19.44 -14.61 -12.44
N ASN A 213 -19.56 -13.56 -11.63
CA ASN A 213 -20.24 -12.30 -11.95
C ASN A 213 -19.44 -11.10 -11.39
N SER A 214 -19.39 -10.02 -12.16
CA SER A 214 -18.56 -8.84 -11.88
C SER A 214 -18.93 -8.07 -10.60
N THR A 215 -20.08 -8.35 -9.99
CA THR A 215 -20.52 -7.72 -8.74
C THR A 215 -20.42 -8.63 -7.52
N GLY A 216 -20.11 -9.92 -7.72
CA GLY A 216 -20.13 -10.90 -6.63
C GLY A 216 -18.96 -10.75 -5.67
N LEU A 217 -19.19 -11.21 -4.44
CA LEU A 217 -18.18 -11.32 -3.41
C LEU A 217 -17.31 -12.55 -3.65
N LEU A 218 -16.00 -12.41 -3.42
CA LEU A 218 -15.08 -13.53 -3.33
C LEU A 218 -14.25 -13.41 -2.06
N ASN A 219 -14.35 -14.41 -1.18
CA ASN A 219 -13.49 -14.55 0.00
C ASN A 219 -12.67 -15.84 -0.12
N LEU A 220 -11.36 -15.71 -0.28
CA LEU A 220 -10.43 -16.83 -0.30
C LEU A 220 -9.70 -16.92 1.03
N THR A 221 -9.68 -18.11 1.62
CA THR A 221 -8.91 -18.40 2.82
C THR A 221 -7.94 -19.56 2.61
N GLY A 222 -6.76 -19.51 3.19
CA GLY A 222 -5.89 -20.69 3.25
C GLY A 222 -4.59 -20.49 4.01
N ASP A 223 -3.66 -21.44 3.93
CA ASP A 223 -2.35 -21.30 4.59
C ASP A 223 -1.40 -20.42 3.79
N THR A 224 -1.41 -20.54 2.48
CA THR A 224 -0.69 -19.63 1.58
C THR A 224 -1.52 -19.50 0.32
N LEU A 225 -1.66 -18.28 -0.18
CA LEU A 225 -2.41 -18.00 -1.39
C LEU A 225 -1.45 -17.44 -2.45
N THR A 226 -1.30 -18.15 -3.56
CA THR A 226 -0.60 -17.65 -4.75
C THR A 226 -1.61 -17.53 -5.88
N LEU A 227 -1.92 -16.31 -6.28
CA LEU A 227 -3.04 -16.00 -7.17
C LEU A 227 -2.56 -15.25 -8.41
N GLY A 228 -2.86 -15.81 -9.58
CA GLY A 228 -2.84 -15.11 -10.85
C GLY A 228 -4.27 -14.86 -11.30
N PHE A 229 -4.70 -13.61 -11.33
CA PHE A 229 -6.00 -13.22 -11.89
C PHE A 229 -5.90 -13.08 -13.40
N SER A 230 -7.05 -13.15 -14.07
CA SER A 230 -7.20 -12.67 -15.45
C SER A 230 -7.98 -11.35 -15.44
N THR A 231 -8.31 -10.81 -16.61
CA THR A 231 -9.13 -9.59 -16.72
C THR A 231 -10.52 -9.81 -16.13
N GLY A 232 -10.90 -9.00 -15.14
CA GLY A 232 -12.23 -9.01 -14.54
C GLY A 232 -12.31 -8.03 -13.36
N SER A 233 -13.53 -7.70 -12.94
CA SER A 233 -13.79 -6.95 -11.72
C SER A 233 -14.60 -7.81 -10.77
N PHE A 234 -14.24 -7.87 -9.51
CA PHE A 234 -15.06 -8.44 -8.45
C PHE A 234 -15.94 -7.33 -7.84
N GLY A 235 -16.94 -7.74 -7.05
CA GLY A 235 -17.51 -6.88 -6.02
C GLY A 235 -16.47 -6.69 -4.90
N ALA A 236 -16.76 -7.20 -3.70
CA ALA A 236 -15.76 -7.24 -2.64
C ALA A 236 -14.82 -8.44 -2.83
N LEU A 237 -13.50 -8.20 -2.77
CA LEU A 237 -12.49 -9.26 -2.78
C LEU A 237 -11.76 -9.30 -1.45
N THR A 238 -11.82 -10.45 -0.77
CA THR A 238 -11.10 -10.71 0.47
C THR A 238 -10.17 -11.89 0.29
N LEU A 239 -8.89 -11.71 0.63
CA LEU A 239 -7.85 -12.74 0.58
C LEU A 239 -7.25 -12.85 1.97
N THR A 240 -7.40 -14.01 2.62
CA THR A 240 -6.87 -14.25 3.96
C THR A 240 -5.96 -15.47 3.94
N ALA A 241 -4.70 -15.29 4.30
CA ALA A 241 -3.77 -16.39 4.49
C ALA A 241 -3.20 -16.41 5.91
N ASN A 242 -3.04 -17.60 6.48
CA ASN A 242 -2.24 -17.76 7.71
C ASN A 242 -0.74 -17.47 7.43
N GLY A 243 -0.31 -17.71 6.21
CA GLY A 243 1.02 -17.50 5.66
C GLY A 243 1.00 -16.40 4.58
N ASN A 244 1.69 -16.60 3.45
CA ASN A 244 1.88 -15.54 2.47
C ASN A 244 0.68 -15.37 1.54
N VAL A 245 0.44 -14.14 1.09
CA VAL A 245 -0.38 -13.84 -0.09
C VAL A 245 0.55 -13.32 -1.19
N SER A 246 0.54 -13.98 -2.34
CA SER A 246 1.32 -13.60 -3.52
C SER A 246 0.42 -13.43 -4.72
N LEU A 247 0.56 -12.29 -5.39
CA LEU A 247 -0.18 -11.91 -6.59
C LEU A 247 0.77 -11.93 -7.78
N THR A 248 0.50 -12.76 -8.79
CA THR A 248 1.47 -13.05 -9.87
C THR A 248 1.03 -12.59 -11.26
N ALA A 249 -0.27 -12.39 -11.48
CA ALA A 249 -0.81 -11.95 -12.78
C ALA A 249 -2.17 -11.26 -12.65
N GLY A 250 -2.48 -10.45 -13.68
CA GLY A 250 -3.81 -9.92 -13.97
C GLY A 250 -4.17 -8.62 -13.24
N PRO A 251 -4.98 -7.76 -13.87
CA PRO A 251 -5.62 -6.67 -13.16
C PRO A 251 -6.68 -7.24 -12.21
N VAL A 252 -6.62 -6.83 -10.96
CA VAL A 252 -7.62 -7.15 -9.95
C VAL A 252 -8.48 -5.90 -9.75
N GLY A 253 -9.56 -5.81 -10.51
CA GLY A 253 -10.62 -4.85 -10.21
C GLY A 253 -11.47 -5.37 -9.06
N SER A 254 -11.80 -4.51 -8.11
CA SER A 254 -12.79 -4.82 -7.07
C SER A 254 -13.42 -3.54 -6.52
N THR A 255 -14.61 -3.60 -5.93
CA THR A 255 -15.19 -2.46 -5.23
C THR A 255 -14.45 -2.18 -3.92
N THR A 256 -14.04 -3.24 -3.21
CA THR A 256 -13.13 -3.19 -2.07
C THR A 256 -12.13 -4.34 -2.17
N LEU A 257 -10.95 -4.13 -1.61
CA LEU A 257 -9.90 -5.15 -1.56
C LEU A 257 -9.45 -5.30 -0.11
N THR A 258 -9.52 -6.50 0.44
CA THR A 258 -8.92 -6.82 1.74
C THR A 258 -7.92 -7.94 1.56
N ILE A 259 -6.67 -7.73 1.96
CA ILE A 259 -5.64 -8.75 1.96
C ILE A 259 -5.04 -8.87 3.35
N MET A 260 -5.04 -10.09 3.90
CA MET A 260 -4.48 -10.43 5.19
C MET A 260 -3.50 -11.60 5.04
N GLY A 261 -2.29 -11.46 5.58
CA GLY A 261 -1.27 -12.50 5.51
C GLY A 261 -0.10 -12.28 6.47
N THR A 262 0.92 -13.13 6.38
CA THR A 262 2.24 -12.88 7.00
C THR A 262 3.10 -12.01 6.11
N SER A 263 2.98 -12.12 4.78
CA SER A 263 3.54 -11.16 3.84
C SER A 263 2.63 -11.05 2.63
N ILE A 264 2.58 -9.85 2.05
CA ILE A 264 1.85 -9.56 0.83
C ILE A 264 2.88 -9.21 -0.24
N SER A 265 2.86 -9.94 -1.35
CA SER A 265 3.82 -9.76 -2.43
C SER A 265 3.14 -9.68 -3.79
N GLN A 266 3.75 -8.91 -4.67
CA GLN A 266 3.31 -8.75 -6.05
C GLN A 266 4.49 -9.01 -6.99
N SER A 267 4.24 -9.79 -8.04
CA SER A 267 5.21 -10.15 -9.06
C SER A 267 4.53 -10.32 -10.42
N GLY A 268 5.33 -10.60 -11.47
CA GLY A 268 4.83 -10.84 -12.81
C GLY A 268 4.10 -9.62 -13.38
N THR A 269 2.84 -9.80 -13.79
CA THR A 269 2.01 -8.75 -14.41
C THR A 269 0.81 -8.33 -13.55
N ALA A 270 0.80 -8.72 -12.27
CA ALA A 270 -0.28 -8.37 -11.37
C ALA A 270 -0.41 -6.85 -11.22
N THR A 271 -1.62 -6.32 -11.36
CA THR A 271 -1.95 -4.93 -11.01
C THR A 271 -3.20 -4.91 -10.14
N LEU A 272 -3.18 -4.16 -9.05
CA LEU A 272 -4.35 -4.00 -8.18
C LEU A 272 -5.04 -2.70 -8.55
N ALA A 273 -6.34 -2.76 -8.86
CA ALA A 273 -7.11 -1.59 -9.23
C ALA A 273 -8.49 -1.56 -8.52
N PRO A 274 -8.53 -1.60 -7.17
CA PRO A 274 -9.78 -1.47 -6.46
C PRO A 274 -10.35 -0.05 -6.63
N SER A 275 -11.63 0.04 -7.01
CA SER A 275 -12.32 1.33 -7.17
C SER A 275 -12.66 2.00 -5.83
N GLY A 276 -12.61 1.23 -4.74
CA GLY A 276 -12.80 1.72 -3.36
C GLY A 276 -11.57 1.46 -2.50
N LEU A 277 -11.80 1.26 -1.19
CA LEU A 277 -10.71 1.09 -0.23
C LEU A 277 -9.99 -0.26 -0.40
N ALA A 278 -8.67 -0.21 -0.48
CA ALA A 278 -7.78 -1.35 -0.27
C ALA A 278 -7.32 -1.38 1.20
N THR A 279 -7.48 -2.51 1.87
CA THR A 279 -7.01 -2.77 3.23
C THR A 279 -5.97 -3.87 3.21
N LEU A 280 -4.73 -3.54 3.55
CA LEU A 280 -3.57 -4.43 3.46
C LEU A 280 -2.99 -4.69 4.85
N THR A 281 -3.08 -5.93 5.34
CA THR A 281 -2.57 -6.28 6.67
C THR A 281 -1.60 -7.43 6.56
N ALA A 282 -0.34 -7.20 6.96
CA ALA A 282 0.69 -8.20 7.04
C ALA A 282 1.43 -8.13 8.39
N THR A 283 1.74 -9.27 8.99
CA THR A 283 2.67 -9.29 10.14
C THR A 283 4.12 -9.04 9.73
N GLY A 284 4.46 -9.32 8.47
CA GLY A 284 5.71 -9.05 7.79
C GLY A 284 5.55 -8.01 6.67
N ASN A 285 6.22 -8.21 5.54
CA ASN A 285 6.33 -7.15 4.52
C ASN A 285 5.09 -7.06 3.61
N ILE A 286 4.78 -5.85 3.17
CA ILE A 286 3.86 -5.54 2.07
C ILE A 286 4.70 -4.99 0.93
N SER A 287 4.83 -5.73 -0.16
CA SER A 287 5.58 -5.32 -1.35
C SER A 287 4.69 -5.39 -2.58
N LEU A 288 4.21 -4.22 -3.01
CA LEU A 288 3.38 -4.01 -4.19
C LEU A 288 4.07 -3.02 -5.15
N PRO A 289 5.19 -3.40 -5.79
CA PRO A 289 6.07 -2.49 -6.51
C PRO A 289 5.67 -2.26 -7.98
N LEU A 290 4.59 -2.89 -8.46
CA LEU A 290 4.15 -2.76 -9.86
C LEU A 290 3.12 -1.64 -10.03
N ASN A 291 2.55 -1.54 -11.23
CA ASN A 291 1.65 -0.48 -11.66
C ASN A 291 0.23 -0.62 -11.05
N ASN A 292 0.08 -0.45 -9.74
CA ASN A 292 -1.23 -0.45 -9.10
C ASN A 292 -2.00 0.85 -9.38
N ASN A 293 -3.28 0.84 -9.05
CA ASN A 293 -4.22 1.94 -9.22
C ASN A 293 -5.23 1.90 -8.06
N PHE A 294 -4.75 2.20 -6.86
CA PHE A 294 -5.57 2.27 -5.66
C PHE A 294 -6.35 3.58 -5.64
N ALA A 295 -7.67 3.53 -5.42
CA ALA A 295 -8.40 4.75 -5.08
C ALA A 295 -7.97 5.28 -3.70
N ASN A 296 -7.96 4.41 -2.69
CA ASN A 296 -7.43 4.68 -1.34
C ASN A 296 -6.86 3.41 -0.74
N VAL A 297 -5.90 3.54 0.18
CA VAL A 297 -5.25 2.42 0.87
C VAL A 297 -5.16 2.65 2.38
N THR A 298 -5.43 1.61 3.16
CA THR A 298 -4.94 1.45 4.53
C THR A 298 -3.91 0.31 4.54
N PHE A 299 -2.86 0.44 5.34
CA PHE A 299 -1.87 -0.62 5.47
C PHE A 299 -1.36 -0.79 6.89
N ASN A 300 -1.03 -2.04 7.25
CA ASN A 300 -0.28 -2.39 8.45
C ASN A 300 0.72 -3.49 8.07
N GLY A 301 2.02 -3.17 8.10
CA GLY A 301 3.08 -4.11 7.73
C GLY A 301 4.40 -3.79 8.42
N ALA A 302 5.39 -4.66 8.23
CA ALA A 302 6.78 -4.40 8.60
C ALA A 302 7.40 -3.36 7.65
N ASN A 303 7.93 -3.79 6.51
CA ASN A 303 8.26 -2.87 5.43
C ASN A 303 7.09 -2.78 4.46
N VAL A 304 6.77 -1.56 4.04
CA VAL A 304 5.67 -1.28 3.10
C VAL A 304 6.23 -0.59 1.87
N THR A 305 6.04 -1.19 0.70
CA THR A 305 6.39 -0.61 -0.61
C THR A 305 5.15 -0.62 -1.48
N LEU A 306 4.67 0.57 -1.86
CA LEU A 306 3.51 0.74 -2.72
C LEU A 306 3.91 1.58 -3.93
N THR A 307 3.65 1.05 -5.13
CA THR A 307 3.71 1.80 -6.38
C THR A 307 2.31 1.98 -6.94
N ASP A 308 1.96 3.21 -7.29
CA ASP A 308 0.68 3.58 -7.85
C ASP A 308 0.86 4.40 -9.14
N THR A 309 -0.04 4.19 -10.11
CA THR A 309 -0.01 4.85 -11.41
C THR A 309 -0.61 6.25 -11.39
N ASN A 310 -1.40 6.60 -10.36
CA ASN A 310 -2.01 7.92 -10.21
C ASN A 310 -1.91 8.40 -8.75
N ALA A 311 -2.93 9.08 -8.25
CA ALA A 311 -2.93 9.64 -6.91
C ALA A 311 -3.12 8.53 -5.88
N LEU A 312 -2.32 8.54 -4.81
CA LEU A 312 -2.46 7.62 -3.70
C LEU A 312 -2.98 8.36 -2.46
N GLY A 313 -4.20 8.01 -2.05
CA GLY A 313 -4.76 8.41 -0.76
C GLY A 313 -4.48 7.37 0.31
N ILE A 314 -3.79 7.75 1.38
CA ILE A 314 -3.67 6.95 2.60
C ILE A 314 -4.91 7.24 3.45
N ALA A 315 -5.82 6.28 3.47
CA ALA A 315 -7.03 6.36 4.26
C ALA A 315 -6.79 5.90 5.69
N GLY A 316 -7.44 6.56 6.65
CA GLY A 316 -7.41 6.15 8.06
C GLY A 316 -6.00 5.99 8.65
N PRO A 317 -5.88 5.33 9.82
CA PRO A 317 -4.60 4.99 10.40
C PRO A 317 -3.86 3.95 9.55
N SER A 318 -2.59 4.21 9.23
CA SER A 318 -1.70 3.25 8.56
C SER A 318 -0.35 3.16 9.25
N SER A 319 0.28 1.98 9.25
CA SER A 319 1.52 1.74 9.95
C SER A 319 2.52 0.88 9.17
N ALA A 320 3.79 1.28 9.22
CA ALA A 320 4.94 0.49 8.81
C ALA A 320 5.92 0.38 10.00
N SER A 321 6.06 -0.80 10.60
CA SER A 321 6.99 -1.00 11.73
C SER A 321 8.47 -1.03 11.31
N GLY A 322 8.72 -1.03 10.01
CA GLY A 322 10.02 -0.82 9.37
C GLY A 322 9.95 0.37 8.41
N ASN A 323 10.40 0.19 7.17
CA ASN A 323 10.48 1.27 6.18
C ASN A 323 9.20 1.43 5.38
N LEU A 324 8.91 2.68 4.97
CA LEU A 324 7.83 3.02 4.05
C LEU A 324 8.41 3.57 2.75
N VAL A 325 7.98 3.02 1.61
CA VAL A 325 8.31 3.50 0.26
C VAL A 325 7.03 3.70 -0.53
N LEU A 326 6.77 4.93 -0.94
CA LEU A 326 5.63 5.30 -1.77
C LEU A 326 6.12 5.93 -3.08
N SER A 327 5.68 5.37 -4.21
CA SER A 327 5.97 5.89 -5.54
C SER A 327 4.68 6.02 -6.32
N THR A 328 4.33 7.22 -6.77
CA THR A 328 3.02 7.51 -7.38
C THR A 328 3.18 8.31 -8.67
N GLY A 329 2.27 8.08 -9.62
CA GLY A 329 2.13 8.94 -10.81
C GLY A 329 1.34 10.24 -10.57
N GLY A 330 0.72 10.38 -9.39
CA GLY A 330 -0.06 11.53 -8.96
C GLY A 330 0.29 11.97 -7.53
N VAL A 331 -0.62 12.73 -6.92
CA VAL A 331 -0.42 13.26 -5.55
C VAL A 331 -0.35 12.14 -4.51
N ILE A 332 0.38 12.38 -3.42
CA ILE A 332 0.32 11.56 -2.20
C ILE A 332 -0.46 12.37 -1.17
N SER A 333 -1.55 11.83 -0.65
CA SER A 333 -2.35 12.48 0.39
C SER A 333 -2.69 11.53 1.53
N GLN A 334 -3.04 12.07 2.68
CA GLN A 334 -3.50 11.29 3.83
C GLN A 334 -4.76 11.88 4.45
N SER A 335 -5.54 11.02 5.11
CA SER A 335 -6.72 11.40 5.89
C SER A 335 -6.73 10.87 7.32
N GLY A 336 -5.74 10.08 7.71
CA GLY A 336 -5.50 9.64 9.08
C GLY A 336 -4.01 9.57 9.40
N LYS A 337 -3.69 9.22 10.64
CA LYS A 337 -2.31 9.16 11.12
C LYS A 337 -1.48 8.15 10.33
N LEU A 338 -0.23 8.49 10.09
CA LEU A 338 0.78 7.61 9.52
C LEU A 338 1.88 7.35 10.55
N GLU A 339 2.14 6.08 10.84
CA GLU A 339 3.15 5.65 11.81
C GLU A 339 4.22 4.81 11.10
N VAL A 340 5.45 5.32 11.04
CA VAL A 340 6.59 4.65 10.39
C VAL A 340 7.75 4.62 11.37
N THR A 341 8.18 3.44 11.81
CA THR A 341 9.32 3.34 12.74
C THR A 341 10.66 3.52 12.03
N GLY A 342 10.78 3.05 10.78
CA GLY A 342 11.98 3.17 9.95
C GLY A 342 11.98 4.44 9.09
N THR A 343 12.67 4.38 7.95
CA THR A 343 12.75 5.51 7.00
C THR A 343 11.51 5.59 6.11
N THR A 344 11.17 6.81 5.70
CA THR A 344 10.10 7.07 4.73
C THR A 344 10.69 7.61 3.43
N SER A 345 10.33 7.04 2.28
CA SER A 345 10.74 7.50 0.94
C SER A 345 9.50 7.81 0.09
N LEU A 346 9.42 9.04 -0.43
CA LEU A 346 8.25 9.55 -1.13
C LEU A 346 8.63 10.04 -2.53
N ALA A 347 7.95 9.53 -3.57
CA ALA A 347 8.13 9.95 -4.95
C ALA A 347 6.77 10.18 -5.62
N ALA A 348 6.33 11.44 -5.68
CA ALA A 348 5.10 11.84 -6.39
C ALA A 348 5.36 12.41 -7.80
N GLY A 349 6.63 12.64 -8.15
CA GLY A 349 7.00 13.40 -9.34
C GLY A 349 6.97 14.92 -9.09
N ALA A 350 7.75 15.67 -9.88
CA ALA A 350 7.97 17.11 -9.67
C ALA A 350 6.73 17.99 -9.89
N ALA A 351 5.65 17.45 -10.46
CA ALA A 351 4.41 18.16 -10.76
C ALA A 351 3.29 17.89 -9.73
N ASN A 352 3.50 16.97 -8.79
CA ASN A 352 2.45 16.52 -7.88
C ASN A 352 2.82 16.79 -6.42
N ASN A 353 1.82 17.15 -5.63
CA ASN A 353 2.00 17.48 -4.21
C ASN A 353 2.07 16.22 -3.33
N ILE A 354 2.72 16.38 -2.18
CA ILE A 354 2.76 15.40 -1.10
C ILE A 354 2.22 16.09 0.15
N THR A 355 1.13 15.56 0.70
CA THR A 355 0.49 16.11 1.91
C THR A 355 0.36 15.03 2.97
N LEU A 356 1.30 15.02 3.91
CA LEU A 356 1.33 14.16 5.09
C LEU A 356 1.32 15.02 6.38
N ALA A 357 0.20 15.72 6.60
CA ALA A 357 0.10 16.85 7.53
C ALA A 357 -0.75 16.59 8.81
N ASP A 358 -1.10 15.34 9.11
CA ASP A 358 -1.80 15.00 10.36
C ASP A 358 -0.85 15.19 11.55
N ALA A 359 -1.32 15.89 12.58
CA ALA A 359 -0.53 16.21 13.77
C ALA A 359 -0.07 14.98 14.57
N ASN A 360 -0.69 13.82 14.35
CA ASN A 360 -0.37 12.56 15.02
C ASN A 360 0.50 11.62 14.18
N ASN A 361 0.98 12.08 13.03
CA ASN A 361 1.99 11.34 12.28
C ASN A 361 3.24 11.10 13.15
N SER A 362 3.89 9.96 12.95
CA SER A 362 5.08 9.57 13.67
C SER A 362 6.07 8.94 12.70
N PHE A 363 7.11 9.68 12.34
CA PHE A 363 8.22 9.25 11.49
C PHE A 363 9.47 9.03 12.36
N GLY A 364 9.69 7.79 12.77
CA GLY A 364 10.83 7.39 13.60
C GLY A 364 12.19 7.47 12.90
N GLY A 365 12.20 7.48 11.56
CA GLY A 365 13.40 7.65 10.74
C GLY A 365 13.30 8.82 9.76
N ALA A 366 14.38 9.02 8.99
CA ALA A 366 14.44 10.13 8.04
C ALA A 366 13.37 10.04 6.95
N VAL A 367 12.71 11.18 6.69
CA VAL A 367 11.73 11.35 5.59
C VAL A 367 12.44 11.93 4.37
N THR A 368 12.55 11.13 3.31
CA THR A 368 13.21 11.45 2.05
C THR A 368 12.15 11.76 1.00
N VAL A 369 12.15 12.96 0.44
CA VAL A 369 11.35 13.30 -0.74
C VAL A 369 12.21 13.15 -1.99
N VAL A 370 12.05 12.03 -2.68
CA VAL A 370 12.73 11.78 -3.96
C VAL A 370 12.24 12.78 -5.01
N SER A 371 10.93 13.06 -5.05
CA SER A 371 10.34 14.10 -5.89
C SER A 371 8.95 14.51 -5.41
N GLY A 372 8.67 15.81 -5.46
CA GLY A 372 7.36 16.43 -5.22
C GLY A 372 7.35 17.89 -5.66
N LEU A 373 6.16 18.43 -5.95
CA LEU A 373 5.95 19.87 -6.17
C LEU A 373 5.89 20.59 -4.81
N ASP A 374 4.72 20.69 -4.19
CA ASP A 374 4.57 21.20 -2.84
C ASP A 374 4.51 20.03 -1.85
N VAL A 375 5.26 20.15 -0.76
CA VAL A 375 5.41 19.12 0.26
C VAL A 375 5.01 19.68 1.62
N SER A 376 4.04 19.04 2.25
CA SER A 376 3.63 19.32 3.63
C SER A 376 3.86 18.08 4.49
N LEU A 377 4.73 18.19 5.49
CA LEU A 377 5.08 17.12 6.42
C LEU A 377 4.85 17.60 7.85
N THR A 378 4.05 16.87 8.61
CA THR A 378 3.91 17.06 10.05
C THR A 378 4.34 15.79 10.77
N ASP A 379 5.11 15.94 11.83
CA ASP A 379 5.44 14.88 12.80
C ASP A 379 4.97 15.31 14.19
N SER A 380 4.47 14.36 14.97
CA SER A 380 4.08 14.57 16.37
C SER A 380 5.28 14.86 17.29
N SER A 381 6.47 14.44 16.86
CA SER A 381 7.76 14.49 17.53
C SER A 381 8.84 15.10 16.61
N ASN A 382 10.11 14.73 16.80
CA ASN A 382 11.20 15.19 15.96
C ASN A 382 10.96 14.80 14.49
N LEU A 383 11.17 15.75 13.57
CA LEU A 383 11.14 15.48 12.15
C LEU A 383 12.56 15.50 11.59
N VAL A 384 13.04 14.35 11.11
CA VAL A 384 14.34 14.24 10.43
C VAL A 384 14.12 14.21 8.92
N LEU A 385 14.66 15.21 8.21
CA LEU A 385 14.61 15.25 6.76
C LEU A 385 15.80 14.50 6.15
N GLY A 386 15.51 13.59 5.22
CA GLY A 386 16.51 12.92 4.39
C GLY A 386 16.94 13.77 3.19
N THR A 387 17.79 13.22 2.32
CA THR A 387 18.14 13.88 1.05
C THR A 387 16.88 14.11 0.23
N SER A 388 16.51 15.36 -0.02
CA SER A 388 15.18 15.68 -0.56
C SER A 388 15.23 16.70 -1.69
N THR A 389 14.40 16.48 -2.71
CA THR A 389 14.21 17.38 -3.85
C THR A 389 12.74 17.80 -3.96
N ILE A 390 12.49 19.09 -3.68
CA ILE A 390 11.16 19.70 -3.69
C ILE A 390 11.16 20.82 -4.74
N SER A 391 10.27 20.70 -5.74
CA SER A 391 10.21 21.63 -6.88
C SER A 391 9.38 22.89 -6.58
N GLY A 392 8.58 22.86 -5.52
CA GLY A 392 7.76 23.95 -5.03
C GLY A 392 8.06 24.25 -3.56
N ILE A 393 7.01 24.37 -2.75
CA ILE A 393 7.07 24.76 -1.34
C ILE A 393 7.38 23.57 -0.44
N LEU A 394 8.23 23.76 0.57
CA LEU A 394 8.35 22.85 1.70
C LEU A 394 7.68 23.46 2.93
N THR A 395 6.71 22.77 3.52
CA THR A 395 6.13 23.08 4.82
C THR A 395 6.41 21.90 5.75
N ALA A 396 7.23 22.10 6.78
CA ALA A 396 7.62 21.06 7.71
C ALA A 396 7.31 21.50 9.14
N GLN A 397 6.62 20.63 9.89
CA GLN A 397 6.23 20.87 11.27
C GLN A 397 6.63 19.68 12.16
N ALA A 398 7.36 19.98 13.24
CA ALA A 398 7.44 19.10 14.40
C ALA A 398 6.52 19.68 15.48
N VAL A 399 5.45 18.97 15.84
CA VAL A 399 4.46 19.43 16.84
C VAL A 399 5.13 19.55 18.20
N THR A 400 5.96 18.57 18.54
CA THR A 400 6.91 18.61 19.66
C THR A 400 8.27 18.19 19.14
N GLY A 401 9.37 18.67 19.72
CA GLY A 401 10.70 18.31 19.26
C GLY A 401 11.17 19.15 18.07
N SER A 402 12.36 18.81 17.60
CA SER A 402 13.15 19.61 16.66
C SER A 402 13.02 19.13 15.23
N ILE A 403 13.26 20.03 14.28
CA ILE A 403 13.46 19.67 12.87
C ILE A 403 14.96 19.56 12.62
N SER A 404 15.41 18.43 12.09
CA SER A 404 16.81 18.20 11.73
C SER A 404 16.93 17.57 10.35
N GLN A 405 18.16 17.35 9.88
CA GLN A 405 18.40 16.65 8.62
C GLN A 405 19.53 15.63 8.69
N SER A 406 19.44 14.63 7.83
CA SER A 406 20.47 13.61 7.59
C SER A 406 21.10 13.69 6.20
N GLY A 407 20.47 14.42 5.28
CA GLY A 407 20.93 14.64 3.91
C GLY A 407 20.72 16.07 3.45
N ALA A 408 21.19 16.39 2.24
CA ALA A 408 21.05 17.72 1.66
C ALA A 408 19.62 17.95 1.14
N LEU A 409 19.12 19.17 1.29
CA LEU A 409 17.79 19.58 0.84
C LEU A 409 17.90 20.52 -0.36
N THR A 410 17.17 20.23 -1.43
CA THR A 410 16.97 21.16 -2.56
C THR A 410 15.52 21.58 -2.60
N VAL A 411 15.24 22.87 -2.39
CA VAL A 411 13.88 23.42 -2.40
C VAL A 411 13.85 24.65 -3.30
N THR A 412 13.04 24.58 -4.35
CA THR A 412 12.95 25.68 -5.33
C THR A 412 12.03 26.81 -4.85
N GLY A 413 10.94 26.48 -4.17
CA GLY A 413 10.03 27.45 -3.57
C GLY A 413 10.44 27.89 -2.18
N VAL A 414 9.50 28.49 -1.45
CA VAL A 414 9.71 28.89 -0.05
C VAL A 414 9.75 27.68 0.86
N THR A 415 10.46 27.80 1.98
CA THR A 415 10.53 26.78 3.03
C THR A 415 9.95 27.33 4.32
N ASN A 416 8.97 26.66 4.90
CA ASN A 416 8.35 27.03 6.16
C ASN A 416 8.62 25.93 7.19
N LEU A 417 9.30 26.28 8.27
CA LEU A 417 9.69 25.37 9.35
C LEU A 417 9.04 25.81 10.65
N THR A 418 8.27 24.92 11.27
CA THR A 418 7.57 25.20 12.54
C THR A 418 7.92 24.16 13.59
N VAL A 419 8.36 24.62 14.75
CA VAL A 419 8.61 23.80 15.95
C VAL A 419 8.01 24.48 17.17
N SER A 420 8.05 23.84 18.34
CA SER A 420 7.59 24.45 19.59
C SER A 420 8.68 25.35 20.22
N SER A 421 8.28 26.24 21.13
CA SER A 421 9.13 27.29 21.75
C SER A 421 10.36 26.81 22.53
N SER A 422 10.52 25.51 22.74
CA SER A 422 11.66 24.88 23.43
C SER A 422 12.55 24.05 22.50
N ASP A 423 12.20 23.97 21.21
CA ASP A 423 12.83 23.07 20.25
C ASP A 423 13.64 23.84 19.21
N ASP A 424 14.45 23.12 18.45
CA ASP A 424 15.43 23.71 17.53
C ASP A 424 15.16 23.34 16.07
N VAL A 425 15.78 24.12 15.17
CA VAL A 425 15.88 23.79 13.75
C VAL A 425 17.35 23.67 13.36
N VAL A 426 17.75 22.48 12.91
CA VAL A 426 19.14 22.13 12.61
C VAL A 426 19.25 21.56 11.18
N LEU A 427 19.41 22.45 10.20
CA LEU A 427 19.61 22.13 8.79
C LEU A 427 20.99 22.62 8.30
N GLN A 428 22.04 22.17 8.99
CA GLN A 428 23.40 22.74 8.93
C GLN A 428 24.25 22.38 7.70
N GLN A 429 23.77 21.52 6.80
CA GLN A 429 24.56 21.09 5.64
C GLN A 429 24.75 22.26 4.69
N THR A 430 26.01 22.62 4.41
CA THR A 430 26.35 23.70 3.49
C THR A 430 26.02 23.38 2.04
N THR A 431 25.69 22.12 1.73
CA THR A 431 25.24 21.66 0.41
C THR A 431 23.73 21.74 0.20
N ASN A 432 22.97 22.21 1.19
CA ASN A 432 21.56 22.55 0.99
C ASN A 432 21.43 23.61 -0.11
N ASN A 433 20.29 23.64 -0.79
CA ASN A 433 20.00 24.56 -1.89
C ASN A 433 18.56 25.06 -1.77
N PHE A 434 18.33 25.93 -0.79
CA PHE A 434 17.11 26.70 -0.63
C PHE A 434 17.17 27.91 -1.55
N LYS A 435 16.33 27.91 -2.59
CA LYS A 435 16.26 29.02 -3.56
C LYS A 435 15.23 30.09 -3.17
N GLY A 436 14.18 29.68 -2.46
CA GLY A 436 13.22 30.60 -1.86
C GLY A 436 13.61 30.98 -0.43
N ALA A 437 12.88 31.96 0.12
CA ALA A 437 13.05 32.34 1.52
C ALA A 437 12.73 31.17 2.46
N VAL A 438 13.55 31.03 3.51
CA VAL A 438 13.31 30.12 4.62
C VAL A 438 12.70 30.90 5.78
N THR A 439 11.50 30.50 6.21
CA THR A 439 10.83 31.07 7.37
C THR A 439 10.85 30.04 8.49
N VAL A 440 11.35 30.44 9.67
CA VAL A 440 11.36 29.60 10.86
C VAL A 440 10.53 30.24 11.97
N THR A 441 9.58 29.47 12.51
CA THR A 441 8.69 29.89 13.60
C THR A 441 8.81 28.94 14.78
N GLY A 442 8.85 29.52 15.98
CA GLY A 442 8.80 28.81 17.25
C GLY A 442 10.14 28.27 17.75
N ALA A 443 11.20 28.20 16.94
CA ALA A 443 12.46 27.60 17.41
C ALA A 443 13.14 28.44 18.51
N THR A 444 13.83 27.77 19.43
CA THR A 444 14.79 28.40 20.35
C THR A 444 16.06 28.73 19.60
N ASN A 445 16.64 27.74 18.91
CA ASN A 445 17.84 27.89 18.12
C ASN A 445 17.60 27.55 16.64
N VAL A 446 18.28 28.29 15.78
CA VAL A 446 18.29 28.08 14.32
C VAL A 446 19.72 27.91 13.84
N THR A 447 20.00 26.76 13.24
CA THR A 447 21.30 26.40 12.64
C THR A 447 21.07 25.98 11.20
N LEU A 448 21.49 26.80 10.23
CA LEU A 448 21.20 26.58 8.80
C LEU A 448 22.47 26.68 7.96
N GLY A 449 22.59 25.77 7.00
CA GLY A 449 23.59 25.79 5.92
C GLY A 449 22.92 25.97 4.56
N ASN A 450 23.56 26.69 3.63
CA ASN A 450 23.11 26.81 2.23
C ASN A 450 24.28 26.99 1.25
N ALA A 451 24.18 26.40 0.07
CA ALA A 451 25.21 26.42 -0.95
C ALA A 451 25.22 27.70 -1.78
N THR A 452 24.10 28.41 -1.84
CA THR A 452 23.93 29.63 -2.65
C THR A 452 23.38 30.76 -1.77
N ASP A 453 23.03 31.88 -2.39
CA ASP A 453 22.35 32.98 -1.72
C ASP A 453 21.17 32.50 -0.88
N PHE A 454 21.00 33.12 0.27
CA PHE A 454 20.13 32.64 1.32
C PHE A 454 19.31 33.77 1.92
N THR A 455 18.00 33.59 2.00
CA THR A 455 17.12 34.52 2.72
C THR A 455 16.47 33.78 3.88
N LEU A 456 16.69 34.26 5.09
CA LEU A 456 16.18 33.70 6.33
C LEU A 456 15.30 34.73 7.05
N ASN A 457 14.06 34.34 7.31
CA ASN A 457 13.12 35.06 8.15
C ASN A 457 12.90 34.25 9.43
N VAL A 458 13.21 34.81 10.59
CA VAL A 458 12.98 34.14 11.89
C VAL A 458 12.01 34.93 12.73
N ALA A 459 11.10 34.22 13.39
CA ALA A 459 10.25 34.75 14.46
C ALA A 459 10.69 34.23 15.84
N ASN A 460 12.00 33.98 16.01
CA ASN A 460 12.58 33.14 17.07
C ASN A 460 13.52 33.90 18.01
N LYS A 461 13.77 33.35 19.22
CA LYS A 461 14.59 33.99 20.26
C LYS A 461 16.07 34.18 19.89
N GLY A 462 16.61 33.39 18.96
CA GLY A 462 18.00 33.52 18.50
C GLY A 462 18.35 32.69 17.26
N ILE A 463 19.49 33.03 16.65
CA ILE A 463 20.10 32.29 15.54
C ILE A 463 21.45 31.78 16.03
N THR A 464 21.65 30.47 16.07
CA THR A 464 22.92 29.88 16.53
C THR A 464 23.97 29.90 15.44
N SER A 465 23.60 29.60 14.20
CA SER A 465 24.51 29.71 13.07
C SER A 465 23.80 29.84 11.73
N VAL A 466 24.41 30.62 10.84
CA VAL A 466 24.10 30.66 9.40
C VAL A 466 25.40 30.48 8.63
N SER A 467 25.51 29.40 7.86
CA SER A 467 26.68 29.10 7.03
C SER A 467 26.28 29.09 5.55
N VAL A 468 26.74 30.09 4.81
CA VAL A 468 26.31 30.32 3.42
C VAL A 468 27.51 30.66 2.56
N SER A 469 27.61 30.06 1.37
CA SER A 469 28.73 30.34 0.46
C SER A 469 28.56 31.66 -0.31
N GLY A 470 27.31 32.05 -0.58
CA GLY A 470 26.91 33.30 -1.25
C GLY A 470 26.47 34.40 -0.27
N ASP A 471 25.57 35.25 -0.73
CA ASP A 471 25.00 36.34 0.06
C ASP A 471 23.94 35.84 1.04
N ALA A 472 23.80 36.50 2.18
CA ALA A 472 22.77 36.19 3.18
C ALA A 472 21.93 37.41 3.54
N THR A 473 20.62 37.27 3.49
CA THR A 473 19.67 38.19 4.11
C THR A 473 19.03 37.51 5.32
N VAL A 474 19.17 38.10 6.50
CA VAL A 474 18.66 37.57 7.76
C VAL A 474 17.76 38.61 8.40
N ALA A 475 16.48 38.30 8.53
CA ALA A 475 15.50 39.18 9.18
C ALA A 475 14.89 38.49 10.40
N SER A 476 14.80 39.22 11.52
CA SER A 476 14.09 38.76 12.73
C SER A 476 12.91 39.66 13.04
N SER A 477 11.76 39.05 13.29
CA SER A 477 10.57 39.68 13.86
C SER A 477 10.37 39.33 15.35
N ALA A 478 11.35 38.68 15.98
CA ALA A 478 11.25 38.29 17.38
C ALA A 478 11.33 39.49 18.33
N ALA A 479 10.50 39.48 19.38
CA ALA A 479 10.47 40.54 20.38
C ALA A 479 11.79 40.74 21.13
N THR A 480 12.65 39.72 21.18
CA THR A 480 14.01 39.80 21.75
C THR A 480 15.04 40.35 20.77
N GLY A 481 14.63 40.71 19.55
CA GLY A 481 15.49 41.19 18.49
C GLY A 481 16.16 40.09 17.66
N LEU A 482 17.22 40.47 16.94
CA LEU A 482 18.06 39.56 16.17
C LEU A 482 19.35 39.28 16.94
N LYS A 483 19.57 38.03 17.34
CA LYS A 483 20.82 37.57 17.95
C LYS A 483 21.57 36.66 17.00
N LEU A 484 22.69 37.12 16.47
CA LEU A 484 23.57 36.38 15.56
C LEU A 484 24.57 35.53 16.35
N GLY A 485 24.53 34.22 16.18
CA GLY A 485 25.55 33.29 16.69
C GLY A 485 26.68 33.06 15.68
N ASN A 486 27.44 31.98 15.87
CA ASN A 486 28.57 31.60 15.00
C ASN A 486 28.14 31.48 13.54
N SER A 487 28.46 32.47 12.71
CA SER A 487 27.98 32.55 11.33
C SER A 487 29.12 32.82 10.35
N ALA A 488 29.07 32.17 9.18
CA ALA A 488 30.07 32.28 8.14
C ALA A 488 29.38 32.55 6.80
N ILE A 489 29.48 33.79 6.33
CA ILE A 489 28.86 34.26 5.11
C ILE A 489 29.97 34.52 4.09
N GLY A 490 30.02 33.74 3.02
CA GLY A 490 31.04 33.88 1.96
C GLY A 490 30.88 35.17 1.16
N GLY A 491 29.64 35.62 0.96
CA GLY A 491 29.29 36.88 0.32
C GLY A 491 28.98 38.01 1.31
N SER A 492 28.02 38.86 0.94
CA SER A 492 27.54 39.99 1.76
C SER A 492 26.44 39.56 2.74
N LEU A 493 26.34 40.26 3.87
CA LEU A 493 25.30 40.04 4.89
C LEU A 493 24.39 41.26 5.01
N ASN A 494 23.08 41.06 4.85
CA ASN A 494 22.07 42.04 5.25
C ASN A 494 21.27 41.50 6.44
N ALA A 495 21.50 42.06 7.62
CA ALA A 495 20.86 41.65 8.87
C ALA A 495 19.90 42.74 9.36
N SER A 496 18.65 42.37 9.62
CA SER A 496 17.62 43.29 10.10
C SER A 496 16.84 42.73 11.29
N SER A 497 16.60 43.58 12.28
CA SER A 497 15.70 43.31 13.41
C SER A 497 14.52 44.27 13.38
N SER A 498 13.31 43.73 13.38
CA SER A 498 12.08 44.53 13.26
C SER A 498 11.26 44.65 14.55
N ALA A 499 11.74 44.08 15.66
CA ALA A 499 11.03 44.10 16.95
C ALA A 499 11.93 44.30 18.18
N GLY A 500 13.25 44.38 18.02
CA GLY A 500 14.19 44.57 19.13
C GLY A 500 15.62 44.85 18.66
N ASP A 501 16.58 44.72 19.57
CA ASP A 501 17.99 45.01 19.31
C ASP A 501 18.62 44.01 18.33
N LEU A 502 19.72 44.41 17.70
CA LEU A 502 20.54 43.52 16.88
C LEU A 502 21.86 43.30 17.62
N VAL A 503 22.10 42.06 18.06
CA VAL A 503 23.30 41.69 18.80
C VAL A 503 24.01 40.49 18.18
N ASP A 504 25.30 40.34 18.45
CA ASP A 504 26.01 39.08 18.25
C ASP A 504 26.27 38.35 19.59
N SER A 505 26.55 37.07 19.47
CA SER A 505 26.81 36.18 20.62
C SER A 505 27.80 35.07 20.32
N GLY A 506 28.27 35.03 19.09
CA GLY A 506 29.33 34.17 18.60
C GLY A 506 29.99 34.87 17.42
N VAL A 507 31.05 34.25 16.90
CA VAL A 507 31.86 34.83 15.82
C VAL A 507 31.05 34.91 14.53
N VAL A 508 30.87 36.11 14.00
CA VAL A 508 30.25 36.34 12.69
C VAL A 508 31.33 36.76 11.71
N THR A 509 31.48 36.04 10.61
CA THR A 509 32.42 36.39 9.52
C THR A 509 31.65 36.67 8.23
N VAL A 510 31.97 37.80 7.59
CA VAL A 510 31.35 38.22 6.32
C VAL A 510 32.46 38.48 5.31
N GLY A 511 32.48 37.70 4.23
CA GLY A 511 33.48 37.80 3.16
C GLY A 511 33.33 39.03 2.29
N GLY A 512 32.10 39.55 2.16
CA GLY A 512 31.75 40.75 1.41
C GLY A 512 31.39 41.95 2.30
N THR A 513 30.37 42.71 1.89
CA THR A 513 29.86 43.87 2.64
C THR A 513 28.85 43.45 3.70
N ALA A 514 28.65 44.27 4.74
CA ALA A 514 27.62 44.02 5.74
C ALA A 514 26.71 45.25 5.96
N SER A 515 25.42 45.01 6.15
CA SER A 515 24.45 46.01 6.57
C SER A 515 23.68 45.48 7.77
N PHE A 516 23.70 46.24 8.87
CA PHE A 516 22.96 45.93 10.09
C PHE A 516 21.89 46.99 10.31
N SER A 517 20.65 46.56 10.53
CA SER A 517 19.54 47.49 10.68
C SER A 517 18.57 47.11 11.79
N THR A 518 18.04 48.11 12.50
CA THR A 518 16.90 48.00 13.41
C THR A 518 15.77 48.91 12.91
N THR A 519 14.55 48.37 12.78
CA THR A 519 13.40 49.17 12.31
C THR A 519 12.44 49.56 13.43
N THR A 520 12.55 48.92 14.59
CA THR A 520 11.86 49.36 15.80
C THR A 520 12.53 50.62 16.33
N ALA A 521 11.72 51.62 16.68
CA ALA A 521 12.24 52.87 17.22
C ALA A 521 13.10 52.60 18.46
N ASN A 522 14.29 53.19 18.47
CA ASN A 522 15.23 53.19 19.59
C ASN A 522 15.87 51.83 19.91
N SER A 523 15.76 50.85 19.02
CA SER A 523 16.52 49.60 19.15
C SER A 523 17.98 49.76 18.74
N ASP A 524 18.86 49.13 19.50
CA ASP A 524 20.30 49.26 19.38
C ASP A 524 20.92 48.17 18.49
N ILE A 525 22.09 48.47 17.93
CA ILE A 525 22.97 47.51 17.26
C ILE A 525 24.23 47.36 18.11
N THR A 526 24.54 46.17 18.60
CA THR A 526 25.76 45.89 19.39
C THR A 526 26.45 44.63 18.89
N LEU A 527 27.63 44.80 18.31
CA LEU A 527 28.39 43.71 17.70
C LEU A 527 29.82 43.72 18.23
N ASP A 528 30.23 42.68 18.95
CA ASP A 528 31.56 42.56 19.56
C ASP A 528 32.38 41.36 19.09
N GLN A 529 31.80 40.53 18.22
CA GLN A 529 32.39 39.30 17.69
C GLN A 529 32.27 39.20 16.17
N THR A 530 31.93 40.32 15.50
CA THR A 530 31.69 40.37 14.07
C THR A 530 32.91 40.90 13.31
N THR A 531 33.29 40.21 12.23
CA THR A 531 34.35 40.63 11.29
C THR A 531 33.78 40.72 9.87
N VAL A 532 34.03 41.85 9.21
CA VAL A 532 33.55 42.14 7.85
C VAL A 532 34.76 42.50 6.99
N ASN A 533 34.97 41.77 5.88
CA ASN A 533 36.09 42.02 4.97
C ASN A 533 35.84 43.21 4.04
N GLY A 534 34.58 43.48 3.71
CA GLY A 534 34.15 44.65 2.94
C GLY A 534 33.73 45.83 3.81
N SER A 535 32.91 46.72 3.25
CA SER A 535 32.35 47.85 3.99
C SER A 535 31.19 47.43 4.89
N VAL A 536 31.01 48.13 6.01
CA VAL A 536 29.91 47.92 6.98
C VAL A 536 29.02 49.15 7.08
N ALA A 537 27.69 48.93 7.11
CA ALA A 537 26.67 49.95 7.32
C ALA A 537 25.85 49.67 8.60
N PHE A 538 25.47 50.74 9.31
CA PHE A 538 24.60 50.68 10.48
C PHE A 538 23.40 51.61 10.29
N ASN A 539 22.18 51.09 10.46
CA ASN A 539 20.95 51.85 10.29
C ASN A 539 19.98 51.59 11.45
N THR A 540 19.84 52.56 12.34
CA THR A 540 18.88 52.48 13.46
C THR A 540 17.62 53.27 13.14
N ALA A 541 16.51 53.01 13.85
CA ALA A 541 15.29 53.80 13.75
C ALA A 541 15.03 54.62 15.03
N GLY A 542 14.16 55.64 14.94
CA GLY A 542 13.74 56.46 16.07
C GLY A 542 14.70 57.62 16.36
N THR A 543 14.93 57.91 17.64
CA THR A 543 15.69 59.09 18.09
C THR A 543 16.83 58.77 19.05
N THR A 544 16.97 57.52 19.49
CA THR A 544 18.03 57.13 20.46
C THR A 544 18.72 55.79 20.16
N GLY A 545 18.44 55.13 19.02
CA GLY A 545 19.07 53.85 18.69
C GLY A 545 20.57 53.98 18.46
N ASN A 546 21.37 53.27 19.24
CA ASN A 546 22.83 53.30 19.22
C ASN A 546 23.40 52.23 18.28
N ALA A 547 24.64 52.43 17.82
CA ALA A 547 25.42 51.40 17.12
C ALA A 547 26.81 51.25 17.77
N SER A 548 27.15 50.03 18.20
CA SER A 548 28.46 49.65 18.72
C SER A 548 29.03 48.52 17.88
N PHE A 549 30.27 48.68 17.40
CA PHE A 549 30.98 47.68 16.61
C PHE A 549 32.43 47.56 17.08
N ASN A 550 32.75 46.43 17.70
CA ASN A 550 34.09 46.04 18.10
C ASN A 550 34.54 44.86 17.25
N THR A 551 35.61 45.04 16.49
CA THR A 551 36.10 44.03 15.56
C THR A 551 37.61 43.86 15.67
N SER A 552 38.11 42.73 15.18
CA SER A 552 39.55 42.43 15.15
C SER A 552 40.26 42.93 13.89
N GLY A 553 39.50 43.35 12.86
CA GLY A 553 40.01 43.88 11.60
C GLY A 553 39.85 45.41 11.47
N GLY A 554 40.15 45.95 10.28
CA GLY A 554 39.83 47.34 9.94
C GLY A 554 38.33 47.56 9.77
N ILE A 555 37.89 48.81 9.85
CA ILE A 555 36.48 49.19 9.63
C ILE A 555 36.41 50.11 8.42
N SER A 556 35.65 49.73 7.40
CA SER A 556 35.29 50.63 6.29
C SER A 556 33.81 50.96 6.35
N LEU A 557 33.44 52.17 6.77
CA LEU A 557 32.05 52.59 6.89
C LEU A 557 31.44 52.89 5.51
N ALA A 558 30.29 52.27 5.25
CA ALA A 558 29.37 52.61 4.18
C ALA A 558 28.29 53.61 4.67
N ALA A 559 27.42 54.07 3.76
CA ALA A 559 26.33 54.97 4.09
C ALA A 559 25.50 54.42 5.27
N SER A 560 25.38 55.20 6.34
CA SER A 560 24.82 54.78 7.63
C SER A 560 24.02 55.91 8.26
N THR A 561 22.94 55.55 8.97
CA THR A 561 22.12 56.48 9.77
C THR A 561 21.98 55.93 11.18
N ILE A 562 22.66 56.58 12.12
CA ILE A 562 22.63 56.24 13.54
C ILE A 562 21.91 57.37 14.28
N ASN A 563 20.77 57.03 14.87
CA ASN A 563 19.86 57.97 15.53
C ASN A 563 20.24 58.19 17.01
N GLY A 564 21.28 57.53 17.50
CA GLY A 564 21.88 57.69 18.81
C GLY A 564 23.40 57.82 18.71
N ASN A 565 24.11 57.16 19.63
CA ASN A 565 25.58 57.18 19.67
C ASN A 565 26.18 56.13 18.72
N LEU A 566 27.36 56.43 18.17
CA LEU A 566 28.19 55.50 17.41
C LEU A 566 29.49 55.20 18.19
N ALA A 567 29.75 53.94 18.48
CA ALA A 567 30.99 53.49 19.12
C ALA A 567 31.70 52.44 18.24
N LEU A 568 32.92 52.73 17.80
CA LEU A 568 33.72 51.84 16.97
C LEU A 568 35.04 51.53 17.65
N THR A 569 35.40 50.25 17.71
CA THR A 569 36.70 49.78 18.22
C THR A 569 37.35 48.88 17.18
N SER A 570 38.57 49.21 16.77
CA SER A 570 39.32 48.45 15.77
C SER A 570 40.83 48.58 16.03
N PRO A 571 41.61 47.49 16.02
CA PRO A 571 43.07 47.56 16.11
C PRO A 571 43.73 48.03 14.79
N SER A 572 42.94 48.50 13.83
CA SER A 572 43.34 48.85 12.47
C SER A 572 42.62 50.13 12.02
N ALA A 573 42.85 50.56 10.77
CA ALA A 573 42.26 51.79 10.28
C ALA A 573 40.72 51.74 10.28
N ILE A 574 40.11 52.83 10.77
CA ILE A 574 38.70 53.14 10.58
C ILE A 574 38.61 54.16 9.44
N THR A 575 38.03 53.76 8.31
CA THR A 575 37.90 54.57 7.08
C THR A 575 36.44 54.79 6.72
N GLN A 576 36.16 55.86 5.98
CA GLN A 576 34.83 56.21 5.49
C GLN A 576 34.94 56.78 4.08
N LEU A 577 34.13 56.28 3.14
CA LEU A 577 34.10 56.76 1.75
C LEU A 577 32.82 57.55 1.40
N VAL A 578 31.78 57.42 2.22
CA VAL A 578 30.47 58.06 2.00
C VAL A 578 30.00 58.70 3.31
N ALA A 579 29.30 59.82 3.23
CA ALA A 579 28.75 60.50 4.41
C ALA A 579 27.91 59.55 5.28
N ILE A 580 28.08 59.65 6.59
CA ILE A 580 27.27 58.97 7.61
C ILE A 580 26.59 60.03 8.46
N THR A 581 25.40 59.71 8.98
CA THR A 581 24.68 60.58 9.91
C THR A 581 24.71 59.95 11.29
N VAL A 582 25.21 60.69 12.28
CA VAL A 582 25.15 60.33 13.70
C VAL A 582 24.56 61.52 14.45
N THR A 583 23.43 61.33 15.11
CA THR A 583 22.78 62.42 15.89
C THR A 583 23.37 62.56 17.30
N GLY A 584 23.96 61.48 17.82
CA GLY A 584 24.63 61.44 19.12
C GLY A 584 26.14 61.62 19.04
N THR A 585 26.82 61.10 20.07
CA THR A 585 28.30 61.12 20.15
C THR A 585 28.92 60.04 19.28
N THR A 586 30.08 60.33 18.69
CA THR A 586 30.89 59.35 17.95
C THR A 586 32.19 59.10 18.71
N ASN A 587 32.41 57.85 19.13
CA ASN A 587 33.61 57.39 19.81
C ASN A 587 34.36 56.39 18.92
N LEU A 588 35.60 56.72 18.57
CA LEU A 588 36.48 55.88 17.76
C LEU A 588 37.68 55.46 18.60
N THR A 589 37.89 54.16 18.77
CA THR A 589 39.00 53.58 19.55
C THR A 589 39.87 52.72 18.64
N GLY A 590 41.18 52.96 18.70
CA GLY A 590 42.21 52.28 17.90
C GLY A 590 42.98 51.23 18.68
#